data_AF-A0A9X3YF47-F1
#
_entry.id   AF-A0A9X3YF47-F1
#
_cell.length_a   1.000
_cell.length_b   1.000
_cell.length_c   1.000
_cell.angle_alpha   90.00
_cell.angle_beta   90.00
_cell.angle_gamma   90.00
#
_symmetry.space_group_name_H-M   'P 1'
#
loop_
_entity.id
_entity.type
_entity.pdbx_description
1 polymer ?
#
loop_
_entity_poly.entity_id
_entity_poly.type
_entity_poly.pdbx_seq_one_letter_code
_entity_poly.pdbx_strand_id
1 'polypeptide(L)'
;VWEHILVAGMDGGMATDIRPLVRFNVSVIVEQNGRRERGGHGGGGRTGYQHFLSEDRAMGYAREALRQALVNLEAVPAPAGSLPVVLGPGWSGVLLHEAVGHGLEGDFNRKGSSAYSGQIGQQVASKLCTIVDDGTLADRRGSLSV
;
A
#
# COMPACT_ATOMS: atom_id res chain seq x y z
N VAL A 1 -7.60 -1.55 -15.59
CA VAL A 1 -7.69 -2.98 -15.93
C VAL A 1 -9.11 -3.43 -15.66
N TRP A 2 -9.68 -4.20 -16.56
CA TRP A 2 -10.98 -4.84 -16.40
C TRP A 2 -10.76 -6.33 -16.61
N GLU A 3 -10.87 -7.10 -15.54
CA GLU A 3 -10.51 -8.52 -15.51
C GLU A 3 -11.73 -9.35 -15.11
N HIS A 4 -11.94 -10.47 -15.80
CA HIS A 4 -12.95 -11.47 -15.50
C HIS A 4 -12.24 -12.75 -15.11
N ILE A 5 -12.62 -13.37 -14.00
CA ILE A 5 -12.08 -14.66 -13.58
C ILE A 5 -13.19 -15.67 -13.32
N LEU A 6 -12.87 -16.94 -13.56
CA LEU A 6 -13.65 -18.10 -13.15
C LEU A 6 -12.68 -19.12 -12.57
N VAL A 7 -12.99 -19.66 -11.40
CA VAL A 7 -12.25 -20.75 -10.76
C VAL A 7 -13.21 -21.91 -10.56
N ALA A 8 -12.83 -23.09 -11.02
CA ALA A 8 -13.57 -24.34 -10.83
C ALA A 8 -12.66 -25.38 -10.17
N GLY A 9 -13.09 -25.91 -9.01
CA GLY A 9 -12.36 -26.89 -8.22
C GLY A 9 -12.88 -28.31 -8.41
N MET A 10 -12.01 -29.31 -8.18
CA MET A 10 -12.42 -30.73 -8.18
C MET A 10 -13.34 -31.08 -7.00
N ASP A 11 -13.40 -30.23 -5.99
CA ASP A 11 -14.36 -30.30 -4.88
C ASP A 11 -15.78 -29.86 -5.28
N GLY A 12 -15.99 -29.51 -6.56
CA GLY A 12 -17.26 -29.05 -7.09
C GLY A 12 -17.52 -27.55 -6.87
N GLY A 13 -16.59 -26.83 -6.23
CA GLY A 13 -16.68 -25.39 -6.04
C GLY A 13 -16.51 -24.64 -7.36
N MET A 14 -17.32 -23.61 -7.58
CA MET A 14 -17.16 -22.69 -8.70
C MET A 14 -17.38 -21.25 -8.24
N ALA A 15 -16.46 -20.36 -8.57
CA ALA A 15 -16.51 -18.95 -8.23
C ALA A 15 -16.15 -18.09 -9.44
N THR A 16 -16.74 -16.89 -9.51
CA THR A 16 -16.49 -15.93 -10.58
C THR A 16 -16.38 -14.53 -10.02
N ASP A 17 -15.54 -13.68 -10.62
CA ASP A 17 -15.37 -12.30 -10.19
C ASP A 17 -15.09 -11.36 -11.37
N ILE A 18 -15.51 -10.10 -11.22
CA ILE A 18 -15.28 -9.01 -12.16
C ILE A 18 -14.52 -7.91 -11.41
N ARG A 19 -13.31 -7.64 -11.88
CA ARG A 19 -12.30 -6.88 -11.15
C ARG A 19 -11.96 -5.58 -11.88
N PRO A 20 -12.76 -4.50 -11.73
CA PRO A 20 -12.35 -3.19 -12.18
C PRO A 20 -11.16 -2.72 -11.34
N LEU A 21 -10.19 -2.06 -11.97
CA LEU A 21 -9.10 -1.40 -11.26
C LEU A 21 -8.60 -0.19 -12.04
N VAL A 22 -8.70 0.98 -11.43
CA VAL A 22 -8.20 2.23 -11.98
C VAL A 22 -7.10 2.80 -11.09
N ARG A 23 -6.16 3.53 -11.70
CA ARG A 23 -5.08 4.23 -11.00
C ARG A 23 -4.74 5.51 -11.76
N PHE A 24 -4.54 6.60 -11.04
CA PHE A 24 -4.05 7.87 -11.55
C PHE A 24 -2.81 8.27 -10.76
N ASN A 25 -1.71 8.56 -11.45
CA ASN A 25 -0.46 8.97 -10.83
C ASN A 25 0.00 10.29 -11.45
N VAL A 26 0.49 11.18 -10.60
CA VAL A 26 1.08 12.46 -10.99
C VAL A 26 2.55 12.45 -10.61
N SER A 27 3.37 13.00 -11.50
CA SER A 27 4.80 13.18 -11.30
C SER A 27 5.17 14.60 -11.66
N VAL A 28 5.85 15.30 -10.76
CA VAL A 28 6.27 16.69 -10.93
C VAL A 28 7.78 16.76 -10.80
N ILE A 29 8.42 17.54 -11.68
CA ILE A 29 9.84 17.90 -11.59
C ILE A 29 9.90 19.41 -11.37
N VAL A 30 10.68 19.84 -10.38
CA VAL A 30 10.94 21.25 -10.06
C VAL A 30 12.43 21.55 -10.23
N GLU A 31 12.76 22.80 -10.53
CA GLU A 31 14.13 23.27 -10.66
C GLU A 31 14.27 24.64 -9.98
N GLN A 32 15.35 24.81 -9.20
CA GLN A 32 15.73 26.09 -8.63
C GLN A 32 17.27 26.19 -8.55
N ASN A 33 17.83 27.24 -9.15
CA ASN A 33 19.28 27.53 -9.14
C ASN A 33 20.15 26.34 -9.59
N GLY A 34 19.68 25.57 -10.57
CA GLY A 34 20.36 24.40 -11.11
C GLY A 34 20.09 23.09 -10.36
N ARG A 35 19.49 23.12 -9.16
CA ARG A 35 19.08 21.91 -8.43
C ARG A 35 17.72 21.45 -8.95
N ARG A 36 17.59 20.17 -9.28
CA ARG A 36 16.33 19.54 -9.72
C ARG A 36 15.90 18.48 -8.74
N GLU A 37 14.61 18.45 -8.45
CA GLU A 37 13.99 17.41 -7.62
C GLU A 37 12.66 16.96 -8.19
N ARG A 38 12.22 15.79 -7.73
CA ARG A 38 10.97 15.16 -8.17
C ARG A 38 10.07 14.82 -6.99
N GLY A 39 8.77 14.95 -7.20
CA GLY A 39 7.73 14.47 -6.30
C GLY A 39 6.67 13.69 -7.06
N GLY A 40 5.96 12.80 -6.36
CA GLY A 40 4.96 11.96 -7.00
C GLY A 40 3.86 11.58 -6.04
N HIS A 41 2.61 11.66 -6.50
CA HIS A 41 1.47 11.22 -5.73
C HIS A 41 0.45 10.57 -6.65
N GLY A 42 -0.36 9.67 -6.11
CA GLY A 42 -1.35 8.97 -6.90
C GLY A 42 -2.21 8.06 -6.04
N GLY A 43 -3.18 7.46 -6.70
CA GLY A 43 -4.12 6.59 -6.03
C GLY A 43 -5.10 5.98 -7.00
N GLY A 44 -6.06 5.25 -6.45
CA GLY A 44 -7.10 4.57 -7.20
C GLY A 44 -7.69 3.44 -6.38
N GLY A 45 -8.48 2.61 -7.05
CA GLY A 45 -9.25 1.56 -6.39
C GLY A 45 -10.02 0.74 -7.41
N ARG A 46 -10.87 -0.15 -6.90
CA ARG A 46 -11.72 -1.01 -7.71
C ARG A 46 -13.01 -0.27 -8.08
N THR A 47 -12.90 0.69 -8.99
CA THR A 47 -13.98 1.61 -9.36
C THR A 47 -13.81 2.16 -10.78
N GLY A 48 -14.70 3.04 -11.24
CA GLY A 48 -14.60 3.76 -12.51
C GLY A 48 -13.77 5.05 -12.43
N TYR A 49 -13.41 5.61 -13.59
CA TYR A 49 -12.56 6.82 -13.66
C TYR A 49 -13.21 8.09 -13.08
N GLN A 50 -14.54 8.11 -12.94
CA GLN A 50 -15.29 9.17 -12.25
C GLN A 50 -14.79 9.40 -10.83
N HIS A 51 -14.18 8.39 -10.21
CA HIS A 51 -13.47 8.52 -8.94
C HIS A 51 -12.44 9.65 -8.94
N PHE A 52 -11.76 9.96 -10.04
CA PHE A 52 -10.76 11.05 -10.04
C PHE A 52 -11.37 12.44 -10.24
N LEU A 53 -12.62 12.50 -10.72
CA LEU A 53 -13.34 13.75 -10.99
C LEU A 53 -14.11 14.26 -9.77
N SER A 54 -14.43 13.38 -8.81
CA SER A 54 -15.07 13.76 -7.55
C SER A 54 -14.09 14.47 -6.61
N GLU A 55 -14.60 15.41 -5.81
CA GLU A 55 -13.89 16.01 -4.66
C GLU A 55 -12.51 16.60 -5.00
N ASP A 56 -12.33 17.09 -6.24
CA ASP A 56 -11.06 17.67 -6.69
C ASP A 56 -9.86 16.69 -6.56
N ARG A 57 -10.12 15.38 -6.52
CA ARG A 57 -9.12 14.35 -6.16
C ARG A 57 -7.90 14.34 -7.07
N ALA A 58 -8.11 14.45 -8.38
CA ALA A 58 -7.00 14.50 -9.34
C ALA A 58 -6.09 15.72 -9.12
N MET A 59 -6.67 16.89 -8.86
CA MET A 59 -5.90 18.10 -8.55
C MET A 59 -5.25 18.03 -7.17
N GLY A 60 -5.92 17.41 -6.19
CA GLY A 60 -5.34 17.08 -4.89
C GLY A 60 -4.05 16.26 -5.04
N TYR A 61 -4.03 15.25 -5.90
CA TYR A 61 -2.82 14.49 -6.18
C TYR A 61 -1.74 15.35 -6.86
N ALA A 62 -2.11 16.27 -7.75
CA ALA A 62 -1.15 17.16 -8.38
C ALA A 62 -0.50 18.12 -7.36
N ARG A 63 -1.30 18.70 -6.46
CA ARG A 63 -0.80 19.55 -5.37
C ARG A 63 0.13 18.79 -4.43
N GLU A 64 -0.23 17.56 -4.07
CA GLU A 64 0.61 16.74 -3.19
C GLU A 64 1.92 16.31 -3.87
N ALA A 65 1.88 15.95 -5.16
CA ALA A 65 3.09 15.66 -5.93
C ALA A 65 4.03 16.87 -5.98
N LEU A 66 3.49 18.08 -6.19
CA LEU A 66 4.26 19.31 -6.13
C LEU A 66 4.82 19.57 -4.73
N ARG A 67 4.00 19.43 -3.68
CA ARG A 67 4.42 19.61 -2.28
C ARG A 67 5.60 18.70 -1.94
N GLN A 68 5.55 17.42 -2.34
CA GLN A 68 6.66 16.48 -2.14
C GLN A 68 7.92 16.90 -2.91
N ALA A 69 7.78 17.36 -4.15
CA ALA A 69 8.92 17.83 -4.96
C ALA A 69 9.63 19.01 -4.29
N LEU A 70 8.85 19.97 -3.74
CA LEU A 70 9.37 21.13 -3.03
C LEU A 70 10.04 20.75 -1.70
N VAL A 71 9.45 19.83 -0.92
CA VAL A 71 10.08 19.30 0.30
C VAL A 71 11.42 18.63 -0.01
N ASN A 72 11.51 17.85 -1.09
CA ASN A 72 12.76 17.23 -1.52
C ASN A 72 13.80 18.27 -1.95
N LEU A 73 13.37 19.36 -2.58
CA LEU A 73 14.24 20.46 -3.03
C LEU A 73 14.91 21.20 -1.87
N GLU A 74 14.25 21.26 -0.71
CA GLU A 74 14.77 21.89 0.50
C GLU A 74 15.48 20.90 1.45
N ALA A 75 15.34 19.60 1.20
CA ALA A 75 15.88 18.57 2.08
C ALA A 75 17.41 18.60 2.18
N VAL A 76 17.87 18.30 3.39
CA VAL A 76 19.28 18.13 3.79
C VAL A 76 19.55 16.65 4.14
N PRO A 77 20.82 16.23 4.28
CA PRO A 77 21.13 14.87 4.70
C PRO A 77 20.44 14.49 6.02
N ALA A 78 19.83 13.30 6.04
CA ALA A 78 19.22 12.76 7.24
C ALA A 78 20.29 12.31 8.26
N PRO A 79 20.00 12.37 9.58
CA PRO A 79 20.91 11.86 10.61
C PRO A 79 21.06 10.33 10.51
N ALA A 80 22.23 9.82 10.91
CA ALA A 80 22.53 8.39 10.89
C ALA A 80 22.57 7.80 12.32
N GLY A 81 22.10 6.55 12.45
CA GLY A 81 22.14 5.78 13.70
C GLY A 81 20.76 5.28 14.14
N SER A 82 20.72 4.60 15.29
CA SER A 82 19.47 4.16 15.92
C SER A 82 18.79 5.34 16.60
N LEU A 83 17.62 5.72 16.10
CA LEU A 83 16.87 6.89 16.54
C LEU A 83 15.40 6.50 16.74
N PRO A 84 14.67 7.16 17.66
CA PRO A 84 13.21 7.10 17.69
C PRO A 84 12.63 7.64 16.37
N VAL A 85 11.69 6.91 15.77
CA VAL A 85 11.02 7.31 14.52
C VAL A 85 9.52 7.37 14.75
N VAL A 86 8.90 8.48 14.34
CA VAL A 86 7.45 8.63 14.31
C VAL A 86 6.99 8.45 12.87
N LEU A 87 6.11 7.47 12.64
CA LEU A 87 5.52 7.22 11.34
C LEU A 87 4.14 7.88 11.28
N GLY A 88 3.89 8.67 10.22
CA GLY A 88 2.55 9.18 9.93
C GLY A 88 1.58 8.03 9.63
N PRO A 89 0.27 8.26 9.51
CA PRO A 89 -0.68 7.23 9.12
C PRO A 89 -0.64 6.93 7.61
N GLY A 90 -1.28 5.85 7.18
CA GLY A 90 -1.46 5.52 5.76
C GLY A 90 -0.33 4.68 5.18
N TRP A 91 0.33 5.19 4.12
CA TRP A 91 1.29 4.40 3.33
C TRP A 91 2.56 3.97 4.09
N SER A 92 2.91 4.67 5.17
CA SER A 92 3.92 4.22 6.14
C SER A 92 3.65 2.84 6.73
N GLY A 93 2.40 2.36 6.63
CA GLY A 93 1.98 1.00 6.96
C GLY A 93 2.70 -0.09 6.15
N VAL A 94 3.50 0.27 5.13
CA VAL A 94 4.53 -0.62 4.56
C VAL A 94 5.39 -1.26 5.66
N LEU A 95 5.65 -0.57 6.78
CA LEU A 95 6.30 -1.18 7.94
C LEU A 95 5.63 -2.50 8.34
N LEU A 96 4.30 -2.53 8.40
CA LEU A 96 3.55 -3.72 8.80
C LEU A 96 3.65 -4.83 7.73
N HIS A 97 3.59 -4.44 6.46
CA HIS A 97 3.70 -5.37 5.33
C HIS A 97 5.03 -6.12 5.35
N GLU A 98 6.14 -5.39 5.52
CA GLU A 98 7.48 -5.98 5.51
C GLU A 98 7.84 -6.66 6.83
N ALA A 99 7.56 -6.00 7.96
CA ALA A 99 8.00 -6.48 9.27
C ALA A 99 7.25 -7.73 9.71
N VAL A 100 5.96 -7.85 9.37
CA VAL A 100 5.13 -9.00 9.79
C VAL A 100 4.35 -9.64 8.64
N GLY A 101 3.88 -8.85 7.66
CA GLY A 101 2.95 -9.31 6.62
C GLY A 101 3.48 -10.52 5.87
N HIS A 102 4.61 -10.38 5.17
CA HIS A 102 5.25 -11.49 4.47
C HIS A 102 5.65 -12.63 5.41
N GLY A 103 6.15 -12.31 6.61
CA GLY A 103 6.55 -13.31 7.59
C GLY A 103 5.40 -14.19 8.07
N LEU A 104 4.16 -13.74 7.95
CA LEU A 104 2.95 -14.46 8.34
C LEU A 104 2.28 -15.20 7.18
N GLU A 105 2.83 -15.12 5.96
CA GLU A 105 2.34 -15.91 4.82
C GLU A 105 2.51 -17.42 5.09
N GLY A 106 1.47 -18.19 4.77
CA GLY A 106 1.34 -19.58 5.21
C GLY A 106 2.34 -20.54 4.58
N ASP A 107 2.89 -20.23 3.41
CA ASP A 107 3.84 -21.10 2.72
C ASP A 107 5.22 -21.12 3.42
N PHE A 108 5.70 -19.98 3.94
CA PHE A 108 6.91 -19.91 4.77
C PHE A 108 6.71 -20.59 6.13
N ASN A 109 5.57 -20.36 6.76
CA ASN A 109 5.25 -20.94 8.08
C ASN A 109 5.10 -22.46 7.99
N ARG A 110 4.46 -22.97 6.92
CA ARG A 110 4.36 -24.41 6.65
C ARG A 110 5.73 -25.06 6.44
N LYS A 111 6.68 -24.34 5.81
CA LYS A 111 8.05 -24.81 5.57
C LYS A 111 8.96 -24.66 6.80
N GLY A 112 8.54 -23.93 7.83
CA GLY A 112 9.37 -23.60 8.99
C GLY A 112 10.47 -22.55 8.70
N SER A 113 10.42 -21.87 7.56
CA SER A 113 11.46 -20.91 7.14
C SER A 113 11.18 -19.48 7.61
N SER A 114 9.99 -19.21 8.14
CA SER A 114 9.65 -17.91 8.72
C SER A 114 10.12 -17.83 10.18
N ALA A 115 10.54 -16.64 10.61
CA ALA A 115 10.75 -16.33 12.03
C ALA A 115 9.48 -16.50 12.88
N TYR A 116 8.30 -16.50 12.27
CA TYR A 116 7.00 -16.67 12.94
C TYR A 116 6.53 -18.13 13.02
N SER A 117 7.30 -19.08 12.47
CA SER A 117 6.92 -20.50 12.47
C SER A 117 6.76 -21.02 13.90
N GLY A 118 5.60 -21.59 14.22
CA GLY A 118 5.29 -22.12 15.56
C GLY A 118 5.07 -21.06 16.64
N GLN A 119 4.95 -19.78 16.29
CA GLN A 119 4.77 -18.68 17.25
C GLN A 119 3.30 -18.31 17.54
N ILE A 120 2.34 -19.14 17.11
CA ILE A 120 0.93 -18.91 17.43
C ILE A 120 0.75 -18.95 18.96
N GLY A 121 0.09 -17.91 19.50
CA GLY A 121 -0.13 -17.74 20.94
C GLY A 121 1.01 -17.03 21.67
N GLN A 122 2.12 -16.70 21.00
CA GLN A 122 3.22 -15.93 21.58
C GLN A 122 3.07 -14.44 21.33
N GLN A 123 3.69 -13.62 22.19
CA GLN A 123 3.73 -12.18 22.01
C GLN A 123 4.80 -11.81 20.96
N VAL A 124 4.36 -11.48 19.74
CA VAL A 124 5.26 -11.15 18.61
C VAL A 124 5.33 -9.65 18.27
N ALA A 125 4.58 -8.82 19.00
CA ALA A 125 4.58 -7.36 18.88
C ALA A 125 4.29 -6.71 20.25
N SER A 126 4.34 -5.38 20.32
CA SER A 126 3.88 -4.64 21.50
C SER A 126 2.41 -4.92 21.80
N LYS A 127 2.02 -4.90 23.08
CA LYS A 127 0.61 -5.04 23.51
C LYS A 127 -0.31 -3.93 22.99
N LEU A 128 0.27 -2.85 22.48
CA LEU A 128 -0.46 -1.74 21.84
C LEU A 128 -0.86 -2.03 20.39
N CYS A 129 -0.34 -3.11 19.79
CA CYS A 129 -0.53 -3.41 18.38
C CYS A 129 -1.62 -4.48 18.18
N THR A 130 -2.54 -4.20 17.27
CA THR A 130 -3.41 -5.20 16.64
C THR A 130 -3.31 -5.00 15.14
N ILE A 131 -2.95 -6.06 14.42
CA ILE A 131 -2.67 -6.04 12.98
C ILE A 131 -3.64 -7.00 12.31
N VAL A 132 -4.29 -6.56 11.24
CA VAL A 132 -5.26 -7.35 10.48
C VAL A 132 -4.91 -7.28 9.00
N ASP A 133 -5.11 -8.39 8.29
CA ASP A 133 -5.23 -8.42 6.84
C ASP A 133 -6.72 -8.54 6.50
N ASP A 134 -7.25 -7.56 5.77
CA ASP A 134 -8.70 -7.44 5.54
C ASP A 134 -8.98 -7.23 4.04
N GLY A 135 -9.29 -8.34 3.37
CA GLY A 135 -9.68 -8.35 1.97
C GLY A 135 -11.12 -7.92 1.69
N THR A 136 -11.92 -7.58 2.71
CA THR A 136 -13.37 -7.37 2.58
C THR A 136 -13.79 -5.91 2.35
N LEU A 137 -12.85 -4.98 2.42
CA LEU A 137 -13.14 -3.55 2.33
C LEU A 137 -13.67 -3.16 0.94
N ALA A 138 -14.83 -2.52 0.88
CA ALA A 138 -15.41 -2.09 -0.39
C ALA A 138 -14.49 -1.17 -1.20
N ASP A 139 -14.42 -1.39 -2.51
CA ASP A 139 -13.73 -0.59 -3.52
C ASP A 139 -12.21 -0.38 -3.34
N ARG A 140 -11.57 -0.99 -2.33
CA ARG A 140 -10.14 -0.85 -2.12
C ARG A 140 -9.35 -1.65 -3.15
N ARG A 141 -8.18 -1.11 -3.52
CA ARG A 141 -7.25 -1.75 -4.45
C ARG A 141 -6.84 -3.17 -4.03
N GLY A 142 -6.67 -3.41 -2.73
CA GLY A 142 -6.23 -4.69 -2.17
C GLY A 142 -7.33 -5.72 -1.90
N SER A 143 -8.60 -5.35 -2.05
CA SER A 143 -9.72 -6.22 -1.69
C SER A 143 -9.99 -7.33 -2.70
N LEU A 144 -10.70 -8.35 -2.23
CA LEU A 144 -11.13 -9.53 -2.98
C LEU A 144 -12.65 -9.69 -2.84
N SER A 145 -13.32 -10.12 -3.91
CA SER A 145 -14.78 -10.28 -3.94
C SER A 145 -15.24 -11.73 -3.89
N VAL A 146 -14.34 -12.68 -4.18
CA VAL A 146 -14.52 -14.13 -4.07
C VAL A 146 -13.26 -14.79 -3.53
#